data_AF-A0AA88LT30-F1
#
_entry.id   AF-A0AA88LT30-F1
#
_cell.length_a   1.000
_cell.length_b   1.000
_cell.length_c   1.000
_cell.angle_alpha   90.00
_cell.angle_beta   90.00
_cell.angle_gamma   90.00
#
_symmetry.space_group_name_H-M   'P 1'
#
loop_
_entity.id
_entity.type
_entity.pdbx_description
1 polymer ?
#
loop_
_entity_poly.entity_id
_entity_poly.type
_entity_poly.pdbx_seq_one_letter_code
_entity_poly.pdbx_strand_id
1 'polypeptide(L)'
;MSVVILLLLVFFGTLSSGGLTGDDCPLEVLELKSSIQKLNYELIIGDWKLLHLRTHRWLRPAAESKQDNITLPTLPSTGGSLLVHDRDCSEVFDRLRPESGFYRIRPDTILEPFLVYCDMEDGGGWTVVQKRRNGKVDFNRDWVDYKNGFGNLKSSNDEFWLGNDHIHSLLHGGEKIMKIDLMDWDGKKSYAIYDNFRVADEKDKYRLYFGMYSGRAGDALSGGSNMMEQWSASHSGMPFSTRDQDNDRYLQGNCAVENKGGWWYNRCHAANLNGKFYRGGKYTAKHDNGVVWSTWRGIWYSLRHVSLKVRPTTFMDSLGSGSGPDS
;
A
#
# COMPACT_ATOMS: atom_id res chain seq x y z
N MET A 1 -25.19 78.92 27.46
CA MET A 1 -25.48 78.45 26.09
C MET A 1 -25.60 76.93 26.18
N SER A 2 -26.78 76.37 26.49
CA SER A 2 -27.87 76.04 25.53
C SER A 2 -27.28 75.30 24.32
N VAL A 3 -27.58 74.03 24.05
CA VAL A 3 -28.92 73.47 23.79
C VAL A 3 -28.98 71.97 24.10
N VAL A 4 -30.12 71.56 24.67
CA VAL A 4 -30.64 70.20 24.88
C VAL A 4 -31.31 69.71 23.60
N ILE A 5 -31.08 68.46 23.15
CA ILE A 5 -32.08 67.66 22.40
C ILE A 5 -31.96 66.17 22.80
N LEU A 6 -33.07 65.64 23.32
CA LEU A 6 -33.35 64.24 23.62
C LEU A 6 -34.24 63.66 22.49
N LEU A 7 -34.41 62.31 22.45
CA LEU A 7 -35.46 61.50 21.78
C LEU A 7 -35.13 61.09 20.31
N LEU A 8 -35.30 59.84 19.83
CA LEU A 8 -36.18 58.70 20.18
C LEU A 8 -35.60 57.36 19.68
N LEU A 9 -35.98 56.28 20.38
CA LEU A 9 -35.87 54.88 19.97
C LEU A 9 -36.75 54.59 18.73
N VAL A 10 -36.22 53.84 17.77
CA VAL A 10 -37.03 53.06 16.82
C VAL A 10 -36.45 51.65 16.72
N PHE A 11 -37.17 50.70 17.32
CA PHE A 11 -37.06 49.27 17.04
C PHE A 11 -37.57 49.03 15.60
N PHE A 12 -36.72 48.47 14.74
CA PHE A 12 -37.17 47.71 13.59
C PHE A 12 -36.57 46.31 13.68
N GLY A 13 -37.41 45.35 14.07
CA GLY A 13 -37.17 43.95 13.76
C GLY A 13 -37.48 43.72 12.28
N THR A 14 -36.56 43.09 11.57
CA THR A 14 -36.86 42.40 10.31
C THR A 14 -36.22 41.02 10.34
N LEU A 15 -37.09 40.03 10.21
CA LEU A 15 -36.84 38.61 10.00
C LEU A 15 -36.26 38.36 8.60
N SER A 16 -35.44 37.30 8.51
CA SER A 16 -35.00 36.57 7.30
C SER A 16 -33.97 37.32 6.43
N SER A 17 -32.88 36.70 5.98
CA SER A 17 -32.86 35.45 5.20
C SER A 17 -31.57 34.66 5.39
N GLY A 18 -31.68 33.34 5.20
CA GLY A 18 -30.66 32.34 5.49
C GLY A 18 -29.32 32.53 4.82
N GLY A 19 -28.29 32.14 5.57
CA GLY A 19 -26.98 31.75 5.06
C GLY A 19 -26.61 30.44 5.73
N LEU A 20 -27.03 29.32 5.13
CA LEU A 20 -26.46 28.00 5.41
C LEU A 20 -24.99 28.05 4.95
N THR A 21 -24.07 28.30 5.89
CA THR A 21 -22.66 27.95 5.67
C THR A 21 -22.50 26.52 6.15
N GLY A 22 -22.45 25.62 5.17
CA GLY A 22 -22.30 24.20 5.38
C GLY A 22 -21.07 23.90 6.23
N ASP A 23 -21.33 23.32 7.39
CA ASP A 23 -20.44 22.35 7.98
C ASP A 23 -20.35 21.17 7.01
N ASP A 24 -19.47 21.27 6.02
CA ASP A 24 -19.05 20.12 5.23
C ASP A 24 -18.22 19.24 6.19
N CYS A 25 -18.88 18.29 6.82
CA CYS A 25 -18.30 17.46 7.87
C CYS A 25 -17.17 16.61 7.26
N PRO A 26 -15.91 16.74 7.73
CA PRO A 26 -14.81 15.92 7.23
C PRO A 26 -15.11 14.42 7.35
N LEU A 27 -15.93 14.02 8.33
CA LEU A 27 -16.34 12.64 8.54
C LEU A 27 -17.17 12.08 7.37
N GLU A 28 -18.13 12.87 6.85
CA GLU A 28 -18.98 12.45 5.73
C GLU A 28 -18.17 12.31 4.43
N VAL A 29 -17.22 13.22 4.21
CA VAL A 29 -16.31 13.15 3.06
C VAL A 29 -15.42 11.89 3.14
N LEU A 30 -14.96 11.50 4.33
CA LEU A 30 -14.18 10.28 4.54
C LEU A 30 -15.02 9.01 4.29
N GLU A 31 -16.26 8.97 4.79
CA GLU A 31 -17.18 7.86 4.55
C GLU A 31 -17.53 7.73 3.06
N LEU A 32 -17.75 8.85 2.38
CA LEU A 32 -18.01 8.89 0.94
C LEU A 32 -16.80 8.39 0.14
N LYS A 33 -15.58 8.82 0.49
CA LYS A 33 -14.34 8.32 -0.16
C LYS A 33 -14.20 6.81 0.00
N SER A 34 -14.39 6.30 1.22
CA SER A 34 -14.35 4.86 1.51
C SER A 34 -15.40 4.10 0.69
N SER A 35 -16.60 4.66 0.58
CA SER A 35 -17.71 4.07 -0.20
C SER A 35 -17.41 4.05 -1.71
N ILE A 36 -16.89 5.15 -2.27
CA ILE A 36 -16.49 5.23 -3.68
C ILE A 36 -15.40 4.20 -4.00
N GLN A 37 -14.42 4.05 -3.12
CA GLN A 37 -13.36 3.07 -3.32
C GLN A 37 -13.89 1.65 -3.27
N LYS A 38 -14.75 1.33 -2.29
CA LYS A 38 -15.43 0.04 -2.23
C LYS A 38 -16.20 -0.24 -3.53
N LEU A 39 -16.97 0.73 -4.02
CA LEU A 39 -17.70 0.62 -5.28
C LEU A 39 -16.78 0.42 -6.48
N ASN A 40 -15.61 1.08 -6.52
CA ASN A 40 -14.62 0.86 -7.57
C ASN A 40 -14.07 -0.57 -7.55
N TYR A 41 -13.78 -1.12 -6.37
CA TYR A 41 -13.37 -2.52 -6.24
C TYR A 41 -14.50 -3.47 -6.67
N GLU A 42 -15.74 -3.21 -6.24
CA GLU A 42 -16.91 -4.00 -6.65
C GLU A 42 -17.17 -3.93 -8.16
N LEU A 43 -16.99 -2.77 -8.78
CA LEU A 43 -17.12 -2.57 -10.22
C LEU A 43 -16.07 -3.38 -10.98
N ILE A 44 -14.81 -3.28 -10.58
CA ILE A 44 -13.73 -4.08 -11.18
C ILE A 44 -14.05 -5.57 -11.00
N ILE A 45 -14.43 -6.01 -9.81
CA ILE A 45 -14.83 -7.41 -9.58
C ILE A 45 -16.02 -7.80 -10.47
N GLY A 46 -17.01 -6.91 -10.65
CA GLY A 46 -18.18 -7.10 -11.49
C GLY A 46 -17.84 -7.28 -12.97
N ASP A 47 -16.98 -6.40 -13.50
CA ASP A 47 -16.48 -6.50 -14.88
C ASP A 47 -15.76 -7.83 -15.13
N TRP A 48 -14.97 -8.28 -14.14
CA TRP A 48 -14.28 -9.56 -14.21
C TRP A 48 -15.24 -10.75 -14.11
N LYS A 49 -16.25 -10.69 -13.24
CA LYS A 49 -17.33 -11.70 -13.19
C LYS A 49 -18.07 -11.77 -14.52
N LEU A 50 -18.40 -10.61 -15.11
CA LEU A 50 -19.05 -10.53 -16.41
C LEU A 50 -18.16 -11.13 -17.51
N LEU A 51 -16.87 -10.82 -17.50
CA LEU A 51 -15.89 -11.38 -18.41
C LEU A 51 -15.79 -12.91 -18.23
N HIS A 52 -15.65 -13.40 -17.00
CA HIS A 52 -15.62 -14.84 -16.71
C HIS A 52 -16.89 -15.54 -17.20
N LEU A 53 -18.07 -14.97 -16.94
CA LEU A 53 -19.34 -15.50 -17.44
C LEU A 53 -19.38 -15.53 -18.98
N ARG A 54 -18.88 -14.49 -19.66
CA ARG A 54 -18.79 -14.47 -21.13
C ARG A 54 -17.81 -15.52 -21.65
N THR A 55 -16.69 -15.72 -20.98
CA THR A 55 -15.64 -16.65 -21.41
C THR A 55 -15.97 -18.12 -21.10
N HIS A 56 -16.78 -18.40 -20.07
CA HIS A 56 -16.96 -19.76 -19.53
C HIS A 56 -18.40 -20.32 -19.43
N ARG A 57 -19.47 -19.66 -19.94
CA ARG A 57 -20.83 -20.23 -19.82
C ARG A 57 -21.40 -20.86 -21.10
N TRP A 58 -21.60 -22.18 -21.06
CA TRP A 58 -22.85 -22.98 -21.10
C TRP A 58 -24.19 -22.38 -21.62
N LEU A 59 -24.18 -21.31 -22.40
CA LEU A 59 -25.34 -20.79 -23.13
C LEU A 59 -24.89 -20.42 -24.55
N ARG A 60 -24.77 -21.42 -25.42
CA ARG A 60 -24.98 -21.19 -26.86
C ARG A 60 -26.47 -21.42 -27.14
N PRO A 61 -27.26 -20.40 -27.48
CA PRO A 61 -28.22 -20.59 -28.55
C PRO A 61 -27.43 -21.01 -29.79
N ALA A 62 -27.88 -22.04 -30.49
CA ALA A 62 -27.31 -22.42 -31.77
C ALA A 62 -27.40 -21.24 -32.76
N ALA A 63 -26.40 -21.15 -33.67
CA ALA A 63 -26.17 -20.10 -34.69
C ALA A 63 -25.53 -18.81 -34.12
N GLU A 64 -24.45 -18.24 -34.64
CA GLU A 64 -23.89 -18.23 -35.99
C GLU A 64 -22.40 -17.85 -35.91
N SER A 65 -21.61 -18.33 -36.88
CA SER A 65 -20.17 -18.09 -37.01
C SER A 65 -19.85 -16.64 -37.37
N LYS A 66 -19.12 -15.92 -36.51
CA LYS A 66 -18.17 -14.89 -36.95
C LYS A 66 -16.89 -14.98 -36.14
N GLN A 67 -15.79 -15.19 -36.86
CA GLN A 67 -14.45 -15.24 -36.34
C GLN A 67 -13.95 -13.81 -36.15
N ASP A 68 -14.28 -13.22 -34.99
CA ASP A 68 -13.67 -11.95 -34.59
C ASP A 68 -12.33 -12.27 -33.91
N ASN A 69 -11.23 -11.93 -34.59
CA ASN A 69 -9.87 -11.95 -34.04
C ASN A 69 -9.74 -10.85 -32.97
N ILE A 70 -10.39 -11.05 -31.82
CA ILE A 70 -10.12 -10.27 -30.62
C ILE A 70 -8.95 -10.95 -29.93
N THR A 71 -7.80 -10.28 -29.92
CA THR A 71 -6.69 -10.65 -29.05
C THR A 71 -7.14 -10.42 -27.61
N LEU A 72 -7.65 -11.48 -26.97
CA LEU A 72 -8.06 -11.45 -25.57
C LEU A 72 -6.85 -11.14 -24.69
N PRO A 73 -6.95 -10.21 -23.71
CA PRO A 73 -6.00 -10.17 -22.62
C PRO A 73 -6.01 -11.53 -21.92
N THR A 74 -4.85 -12.16 -21.78
CA THR A 74 -4.67 -13.40 -21.03
C THR A 74 -5.15 -13.19 -19.59
N LEU A 75 -6.22 -13.90 -19.22
CA LEU A 75 -6.78 -13.89 -17.86
C LEU A 75 -5.80 -14.60 -16.90
N PRO A 76 -5.44 -14.02 -15.73
CA PRO A 76 -4.79 -14.78 -14.66
C PRO A 76 -5.77 -15.81 -14.08
N SER A 77 -5.27 -17.04 -13.91
CA SER A 77 -6.02 -18.31 -13.83
C SER A 77 -6.88 -18.55 -12.57
N THR A 78 -7.18 -17.53 -11.76
CA THR A 78 -8.18 -17.66 -10.67
C THR A 78 -9.13 -16.47 -10.55
N GLY A 79 -9.01 -15.45 -11.41
CA GLY A 79 -9.99 -14.37 -11.51
C GLY A 79 -11.40 -14.84 -11.91
N GLY A 80 -11.56 -16.14 -12.19
CA GLY A 80 -12.81 -16.80 -12.56
C GLY A 80 -13.50 -17.64 -11.48
N SER A 81 -12.85 -17.99 -10.35
CA SER A 81 -13.56 -18.78 -9.32
C SER A 81 -14.42 -17.86 -8.45
N LEU A 82 -15.73 -18.14 -8.36
CA LEU A 82 -16.66 -17.38 -7.51
C LEU A 82 -16.34 -17.59 -6.02
N LEU A 83 -15.72 -18.73 -5.67
CA LEU A 83 -15.31 -19.09 -4.32
C LEU A 83 -13.80 -18.90 -4.19
N VAL A 84 -13.42 -18.03 -3.25
CA VAL A 84 -12.02 -17.71 -2.91
C VAL A 84 -11.73 -18.25 -1.53
N HIS A 85 -10.84 -19.25 -1.47
CA HIS A 85 -10.39 -19.89 -0.24
C HIS A 85 -8.91 -19.63 0.06
N ASP A 86 -8.14 -19.25 -0.96
CA ASP A 86 -6.69 -19.06 -0.87
C ASP A 86 -6.41 -17.85 0.06
N ARG A 87 -5.66 -18.07 1.15
CA ARG A 87 -5.39 -17.03 2.17
C ARG A 87 -4.41 -15.98 1.71
N ASP A 88 -3.42 -16.37 0.93
CA ASP A 88 -2.41 -15.48 0.36
C ASP A 88 -1.87 -16.07 -0.95
N CYS A 89 -0.96 -15.36 -1.61
CA CYS A 89 -0.40 -15.80 -2.88
C CYS A 89 0.40 -17.11 -2.80
N SER A 90 0.84 -17.53 -1.61
CA SER A 90 1.56 -18.81 -1.46
C SER A 90 0.64 -20.00 -1.67
N GLU A 91 -0.59 -19.94 -1.15
CA GLU A 91 -1.59 -20.99 -1.39
C GLU A 91 -2.07 -21.00 -2.86
N VAL A 92 -2.17 -19.81 -3.46
CA VAL A 92 -2.43 -19.68 -4.91
C VAL A 92 -1.33 -20.37 -5.71
N PHE A 93 -0.06 -20.19 -5.31
CA PHE A 93 1.10 -20.80 -5.95
C PHE A 93 1.14 -22.31 -5.79
N ASP A 94 0.86 -22.83 -4.60
CA ASP A 94 0.89 -24.27 -4.30
C ASP A 94 -0.12 -25.09 -5.13
N ARG A 95 -1.25 -24.48 -5.54
CA ARG A 95 -2.28 -25.19 -6.30
C ARG A 95 -1.85 -25.56 -7.72
N LEU A 96 -1.31 -24.61 -8.47
CA LEU A 96 -1.05 -24.76 -9.92
C LEU A 96 0.20 -24.04 -10.42
N ARG A 97 0.99 -23.42 -9.55
CA ARG A 97 2.13 -22.55 -9.89
C ARG A 97 1.79 -21.60 -11.05
N PRO A 98 0.74 -20.77 -10.91
CA PRO A 98 0.30 -19.90 -11.99
C PRO A 98 1.32 -18.80 -12.25
N GLU A 99 1.16 -18.07 -13.35
CA GLU A 99 2.01 -16.92 -13.68
C GLU A 99 1.80 -15.74 -12.71
N SER A 100 2.73 -14.78 -12.69
CA SER A 100 2.56 -13.54 -11.93
C SER A 100 1.38 -12.72 -12.44
N GLY A 101 0.57 -12.17 -11.54
CA GLY A 101 -0.67 -11.52 -11.95
C GLY A 101 -1.53 -11.07 -10.77
N PHE A 102 -2.74 -10.62 -11.07
CA PHE A 102 -3.71 -10.25 -10.04
C PHE A 102 -4.62 -11.42 -9.70
N TYR A 103 -4.73 -11.72 -8.40
CA TYR A 103 -5.48 -12.83 -7.84
C TYR A 103 -6.35 -12.34 -6.70
N ARG A 104 -7.50 -12.99 -6.48
CA ARG A 104 -8.32 -12.75 -5.28
C ARG A 104 -7.87 -13.70 -4.19
N ILE A 105 -7.70 -13.17 -2.98
CA ILE A 105 -7.35 -13.93 -1.78
C ILE A 105 -8.29 -13.57 -0.64
N ARG A 106 -8.35 -14.44 0.37
CA ARG A 106 -9.16 -14.28 1.57
C ARG A 106 -8.37 -14.71 2.81
N PRO A 107 -7.54 -13.83 3.40
CA PRO A 107 -6.72 -14.17 4.56
C PRO A 107 -7.54 -14.61 5.78
N ASP A 108 -8.67 -13.96 6.00
CA ASP A 108 -9.61 -14.24 7.09
C ASP A 108 -10.98 -14.62 6.52
N THR A 109 -11.55 -15.73 7.01
CA THR A 109 -12.84 -16.27 6.56
C THR A 109 -14.03 -15.38 6.89
N ILE A 110 -13.87 -14.40 7.78
CA ILE A 110 -14.90 -13.42 8.15
C ILE A 110 -14.86 -12.21 7.21
N LEU A 111 -13.68 -11.89 6.65
CA LEU A 111 -13.50 -10.72 5.77
C LEU A 111 -13.88 -11.05 4.32
N GLU A 112 -14.20 -10.01 3.54
CA GLU A 112 -14.44 -10.13 2.11
C GLU A 112 -13.13 -10.36 1.34
N PRO A 113 -13.12 -11.23 0.31
CA PRO A 113 -11.93 -11.45 -0.51
C PRO A 113 -11.56 -10.20 -1.33
N PHE A 114 -10.28 -9.83 -1.30
CA PHE A 114 -9.74 -8.67 -2.02
C PHE A 114 -8.70 -9.06 -3.07
N LEU A 115 -8.40 -8.12 -3.97
CA LEU A 115 -7.48 -8.32 -5.08
C LEU A 115 -6.05 -7.98 -4.67
N VAL A 116 -5.10 -8.85 -5.00
CA VAL A 116 -3.66 -8.65 -4.77
C VAL A 116 -2.86 -8.95 -6.03
N TYR A 117 -1.66 -8.39 -6.14
CA TYR A 117 -0.69 -8.84 -7.12
C TYR A 117 0.16 -9.96 -6.51
N CYS A 118 0.09 -11.15 -7.10
CA CYS A 118 0.96 -12.26 -6.78
C CYS A 118 2.18 -12.23 -7.69
N ASP A 119 3.35 -12.10 -7.06
CA ASP A 119 4.63 -12.30 -7.72
C ASP A 119 5.01 -13.78 -7.58
N MET A 120 4.85 -14.49 -8.70
CA MET A 120 5.12 -15.92 -8.82
C MET A 120 6.53 -16.19 -9.35
N GLU A 121 7.32 -15.13 -9.58
CA GLU A 121 8.75 -15.22 -9.88
C GLU A 121 9.56 -15.31 -8.57
N ASP A 122 10.85 -15.64 -8.65
CA ASP A 122 11.79 -15.54 -7.52
C ASP A 122 11.36 -16.37 -6.28
N GLY A 123 11.17 -17.67 -6.50
CA GLY A 123 10.63 -18.61 -5.50
C GLY A 123 9.09 -18.60 -5.41
N GLY A 124 8.43 -17.59 -5.99
CA GLY A 124 6.99 -17.53 -6.12
C GLY A 124 6.22 -17.41 -4.80
N GLY A 125 4.90 -17.32 -4.92
CA GLY A 125 4.00 -17.22 -3.76
C GLY A 125 4.07 -15.90 -2.98
N TRP A 126 4.64 -14.85 -3.57
CA TRP A 126 4.77 -13.55 -2.92
C TRP A 126 3.52 -12.71 -3.09
N THR A 127 2.98 -12.19 -1.99
CA THR A 127 1.89 -11.21 -2.01
C THR A 127 2.47 -9.80 -1.97
N VAL A 128 2.36 -9.04 -3.06
CA VAL A 128 2.91 -7.67 -3.13
C VAL A 128 1.96 -6.70 -2.43
N VAL A 129 2.49 -5.96 -1.45
CA VAL A 129 1.71 -4.99 -0.64
C VAL A 129 1.97 -3.54 -1.03
N GLN A 130 3.11 -3.26 -1.65
CA GLN A 130 3.45 -1.94 -2.17
C GLN A 130 4.31 -2.08 -3.42
N LYS A 131 4.08 -1.19 -4.39
CA LYS A 131 4.89 -1.13 -5.61
C LYS A 131 5.10 0.32 -6.08
N ARG A 132 6.37 0.69 -6.31
CA ARG A 132 6.80 1.94 -6.96
C ARG A 132 7.64 1.64 -8.20
N ARG A 133 7.43 2.34 -9.30
CA ARG A 133 8.11 2.09 -10.59
C ARG A 133 8.12 3.26 -11.56
N ASN A 134 7.05 4.06 -11.61
CA ASN A 134 6.84 5.02 -12.69
C ASN A 134 6.43 6.42 -12.21
N GLY A 135 6.11 6.60 -10.93
CA GLY A 135 5.72 7.87 -10.32
C GLY A 135 4.38 8.42 -10.79
N LYS A 136 3.45 7.56 -11.26
CA LYS A 136 2.12 7.98 -11.72
C LYS A 136 1.12 8.11 -10.58
N VAL A 137 1.35 7.42 -9.46
CA VAL A 137 0.47 7.48 -8.30
C VAL A 137 1.08 8.39 -7.25
N ASP A 138 0.28 9.34 -6.76
CA ASP A 138 0.65 10.18 -5.62
C ASP A 138 0.47 9.39 -4.32
N PHE A 139 1.56 9.27 -3.55
CA PHE A 139 1.60 8.59 -2.25
C PHE A 139 1.46 9.57 -1.08
N ASN A 140 1.38 10.89 -1.32
CA ASN A 140 1.11 11.87 -0.27
C ASN A 140 -0.38 11.90 0.09
N ARG A 141 -0.85 10.82 0.73
CA ARG A 141 -2.26 10.53 1.04
C ARG A 141 -2.60 10.65 2.52
N ASP A 142 -3.89 10.74 2.78
CA ASP A 142 -4.49 10.82 4.12
C ASP A 142 -4.59 9.44 4.78
N TRP A 143 -4.96 9.39 6.07
CA TRP A 143 -5.07 8.17 6.86
C TRP A 143 -6.00 7.15 6.23
N VAL A 144 -7.19 7.58 5.81
CA VAL A 144 -8.23 6.71 5.24
C VAL A 144 -7.79 6.10 3.91
N ASP A 145 -7.08 6.85 3.08
CA ASP A 145 -6.50 6.33 1.84
C ASP A 145 -5.45 5.24 2.15
N TYR A 146 -4.57 5.48 3.13
CA TYR A 146 -3.56 4.48 3.53
C TYR A 146 -4.16 3.25 4.21
N LYS A 147 -5.25 3.42 4.95
CA LYS A 147 -6.03 2.34 5.55
C LYS A 147 -6.64 1.43 4.48
N ASN A 148 -7.36 2.02 3.53
CA ASN A 148 -8.11 1.30 2.50
C ASN A 148 -7.25 0.84 1.32
N GLY A 149 -6.10 1.47 1.11
CA GLY A 149 -5.24 1.27 -0.06
C GLY A 149 -5.51 2.30 -1.15
N PHE A 150 -4.62 2.38 -2.14
CA PHE A 150 -4.79 3.26 -3.30
C PHE A 150 -3.86 2.86 -4.43
N GLY A 151 -4.09 3.45 -5.61
CA GLY A 151 -3.31 3.19 -6.82
C GLY A 151 -4.11 2.39 -7.84
N ASN A 152 -3.41 1.81 -8.81
CA ASN A 152 -4.04 1.05 -9.88
C ASN A 152 -3.70 -0.44 -9.74
N LEU A 153 -4.70 -1.30 -9.86
CA LEU A 153 -4.54 -2.76 -9.87
C LEU A 153 -5.01 -3.32 -11.23
N LYS A 154 -4.60 -2.68 -12.32
CA LYS A 154 -5.03 -3.04 -13.68
C LYS A 154 -3.92 -3.72 -14.48
N SER A 155 -2.68 -3.32 -14.24
CA SER A 155 -1.49 -3.78 -14.96
C SER A 155 -0.35 -4.07 -13.99
N SER A 156 0.53 -5.01 -14.37
CA SER A 156 1.75 -5.31 -13.63
C SER A 156 2.71 -4.11 -13.51
N ASN A 157 2.54 -3.08 -14.34
CA ASN A 157 3.33 -1.84 -14.32
C ASN A 157 2.76 -0.76 -13.41
N ASP A 158 1.63 -1.00 -12.77
CA ASP A 158 0.98 -0.02 -11.90
C ASP A 158 1.70 0.14 -10.55
N GLU A 159 1.42 1.25 -9.90
CA GLU A 159 1.86 1.56 -8.54
C GLU A 159 0.65 1.52 -7.62
N PHE A 160 0.86 1.01 -6.41
CA PHE A 160 -0.20 0.92 -5.41
C PHE A 160 0.36 0.76 -4.00
N TRP A 161 -0.51 1.09 -3.04
CA TRP A 161 -0.44 0.68 -1.66
C TRP A 161 -1.66 -0.20 -1.40
N LEU A 162 -1.45 -1.42 -0.89
CA LEU A 162 -2.54 -2.39 -0.74
C LEU A 162 -3.61 -1.94 0.28
N GLY A 163 -3.21 -1.17 1.29
CA GLY A 163 -4.07 -0.75 2.39
C GLY A 163 -3.65 -1.39 3.70
N ASN A 164 -3.57 -0.59 4.77
CA ASN A 164 -3.10 -1.05 6.07
C ASN A 164 -4.01 -2.14 6.67
N ASP A 165 -5.32 -2.08 6.47
CA ASP A 165 -6.24 -3.14 6.92
C ASP A 165 -5.95 -4.47 6.21
N HIS A 166 -5.73 -4.42 4.90
CA HIS A 166 -5.39 -5.59 4.11
C HIS A 166 -4.01 -6.15 4.50
N ILE A 167 -3.01 -5.29 4.70
CA ILE A 167 -1.68 -5.67 5.15
C ILE A 167 -1.73 -6.30 6.56
N HIS A 168 -2.50 -5.71 7.48
CA HIS A 168 -2.72 -6.28 8.80
C HIS A 168 -3.33 -7.68 8.69
N SER A 169 -4.42 -7.86 7.93
CA SER A 169 -5.07 -9.17 7.77
C SER A 169 -4.15 -10.24 7.16
N LEU A 170 -3.24 -9.86 6.27
CA LEU A 170 -2.23 -10.76 5.68
C LEU A 170 -1.18 -11.21 6.69
N LEU A 171 -0.81 -10.33 7.62
CA LEU A 171 0.25 -10.55 8.61
C LEU A 171 -0.28 -11.05 9.96
N HIS A 172 -1.59 -10.93 10.19
CA HIS A 172 -2.31 -11.40 11.35
C HIS A 172 -2.57 -12.92 11.24
N GLY A 173 -1.50 -13.71 11.31
CA GLY A 173 -1.60 -15.17 11.25
C GLY A 173 -0.30 -15.86 10.90
N GLY A 174 0.36 -16.44 11.90
CA GLY A 174 1.63 -17.15 11.76
C GLY A 174 2.82 -16.23 11.48
N GLU A 175 4.00 -16.83 11.34
CA GLU A 175 5.23 -16.08 11.06
C GLU A 175 5.33 -15.77 9.56
N LYS A 176 5.43 -14.48 9.23
CA LYS A 176 5.59 -13.99 7.86
C LYS A 176 6.95 -13.34 7.68
N ILE A 177 7.50 -13.47 6.48
CA ILE A 177 8.68 -12.76 6.03
C ILE A 177 8.27 -11.61 5.11
N MET A 178 8.96 -10.48 5.21
CA MET A 178 8.85 -9.35 4.29
C MET A 178 10.12 -9.26 3.46
N LYS A 179 9.98 -9.27 2.14
CA LYS A 179 11.07 -8.99 1.19
C LYS A 179 10.83 -7.64 0.52
N ILE A 180 11.88 -6.85 0.45
CA ILE A 180 11.90 -5.52 -0.17
C ILE A 180 12.89 -5.55 -1.32
N ASP A 181 12.38 -5.49 -2.55
CA ASP A 181 13.20 -5.40 -3.75
C ASP A 181 13.43 -3.94 -4.13
N LEU A 182 14.69 -3.58 -4.39
CA LEU A 182 15.12 -2.21 -4.69
C LEU A 182 15.88 -2.17 -6.01
N MET A 183 15.63 -1.13 -6.83
CA MET A 183 16.40 -0.85 -8.05
C MET A 183 16.75 0.63 -8.14
N ASP A 184 18.00 0.92 -8.51
CA ASP A 184 18.47 2.28 -8.80
C ASP A 184 18.22 2.67 -10.27
N TRP A 185 18.64 3.88 -10.65
CA TRP A 185 18.48 4.36 -12.02
C TRP A 185 19.48 3.78 -13.01
N ASP A 186 20.57 3.18 -12.53
CA ASP A 186 21.57 2.46 -13.33
C ASP A 186 21.19 0.97 -13.53
N GLY A 187 20.03 0.54 -13.01
CA GLY A 187 19.55 -0.84 -13.10
C GLY A 187 20.19 -1.82 -12.11
N LYS A 188 21.02 -1.34 -11.18
CA LYS A 188 21.56 -2.16 -10.09
C LYS A 188 20.43 -2.49 -9.12
N LYS A 189 20.37 -3.75 -8.72
CA LYS A 189 19.35 -4.27 -7.79
C LYS A 189 19.96 -4.55 -6.42
N SER A 190 19.15 -4.41 -5.38
CA SER A 190 19.45 -4.89 -4.04
C SER A 190 18.16 -5.34 -3.36
N TYR A 191 18.27 -6.03 -2.23
CA TYR A 191 17.12 -6.48 -1.47
C TYR A 191 17.38 -6.47 0.04
N ALA A 192 16.30 -6.40 0.80
CA ALA A 192 16.25 -6.57 2.25
C ALA A 192 15.15 -7.57 2.59
N ILE A 193 15.41 -8.45 3.54
CA ILE A 193 14.45 -9.43 4.07
C ILE A 193 14.41 -9.26 5.58
N TYR A 194 13.20 -9.25 6.12
CA TYR A 194 12.96 -9.23 7.56
C TYR A 194 12.06 -10.39 7.92
N ASP A 195 12.45 -11.18 8.92
CA ASP A 195 11.59 -12.20 9.49
C ASP A 195 10.58 -11.62 10.48
N ASN A 196 9.62 -12.46 10.88
CA ASN A 196 8.60 -12.15 11.88
C ASN A 196 7.96 -10.75 11.70
N PHE A 197 7.68 -10.39 10.44
CA PHE A 197 7.18 -9.07 10.07
C PHE A 197 5.70 -8.98 10.43
N ARG A 198 5.33 -7.98 11.24
CA ARG A 198 3.97 -7.79 11.76
C ARG A 198 3.55 -6.34 11.66
N VAL A 199 2.28 -6.14 11.35
CA VAL A 199 1.61 -4.83 11.39
C VAL A 199 0.41 -4.99 12.31
N ALA A 200 0.33 -4.16 13.34
CA ALA A 200 -0.79 -4.17 14.29
C ALA A 200 -2.10 -3.69 13.64
N ASP A 201 -3.20 -3.74 14.38
CA ASP A 201 -4.49 -3.23 13.92
C ASP A 201 -4.54 -1.69 13.93
N GLU A 202 -5.68 -1.13 13.49
CA GLU A 202 -5.88 0.32 13.52
C GLU A 202 -5.86 0.91 14.94
N LYS A 203 -6.28 0.13 15.95
CA LYS A 203 -6.33 0.58 17.35
C LYS A 203 -4.93 0.89 17.87
N ASP A 204 -3.93 0.08 17.49
CA ASP A 204 -2.50 0.37 17.70
C ASP A 204 -1.85 1.04 16.48
N LYS A 205 -2.63 1.78 15.68
CA LYS A 205 -2.15 2.65 14.60
C LYS A 205 -1.26 1.93 13.59
N TYR A 206 -1.57 0.68 13.27
CA TYR A 206 -0.81 -0.16 12.35
C TYR A 206 0.67 -0.25 12.68
N ARG A 207 1.02 -0.29 13.96
CA ARG A 207 2.41 -0.33 14.43
C ARG A 207 3.21 -1.47 13.79
N LEU A 208 4.40 -1.13 13.31
CA LEU A 208 5.31 -2.07 12.65
C LEU A 208 6.19 -2.80 13.65
N TYR A 209 6.34 -4.10 13.47
CA TYR A 209 7.38 -4.91 14.11
C TYR A 209 8.02 -5.84 13.09
N PHE A 210 9.28 -6.16 13.30
CA PHE A 210 10.02 -7.13 12.51
C PHE A 210 11.18 -7.69 13.34
N GLY A 211 11.66 -8.86 12.98
CA GLY A 211 12.80 -9.51 13.63
C GLY A 211 14.10 -9.32 12.85
N MET A 212 14.82 -10.41 12.58
CA MET A 212 16.16 -10.36 12.03
C MET A 212 16.18 -9.90 10.58
N TYR A 213 17.15 -9.05 10.28
CA TYR A 213 17.47 -8.59 8.94
C TYR A 213 18.40 -9.58 8.22
N SER A 214 18.15 -9.77 6.92
CA SER A 214 19.11 -10.33 5.98
C SER A 214 19.02 -9.63 4.62
N GLY A 215 20.09 -9.64 3.84
CA GLY A 215 20.08 -9.09 2.48
C GLY A 215 21.30 -8.23 2.16
N ARG A 216 21.23 -7.53 1.03
CA ARG A 216 22.36 -6.79 0.44
C ARG A 216 22.14 -5.27 0.42
N ALA A 217 20.97 -4.80 0.85
CA ALA A 217 20.63 -3.37 0.87
C ALA A 217 21.09 -2.63 2.14
N GLY A 218 21.60 -3.36 3.13
CA GLY A 218 21.75 -2.87 4.50
C GLY A 218 20.40 -2.72 5.22
N ASP A 219 20.46 -2.67 6.55
CA ASP A 219 19.28 -2.61 7.43
C ASP A 219 18.85 -1.16 7.70
N ALA A 220 18.11 -0.58 6.76
CA ALA A 220 17.57 0.76 6.94
C ALA A 220 16.31 0.78 7.83
N LEU A 221 15.55 -0.33 7.97
CA LEU A 221 14.36 -0.31 8.84
C LEU A 221 14.74 -0.23 10.30
N SER A 222 15.84 -0.86 10.72
CA SER A 222 16.38 -0.72 12.08
C SER A 222 17.05 0.62 12.34
N GLY A 223 17.14 1.53 11.35
CA GLY A 223 17.82 2.81 11.49
C GLY A 223 19.32 2.75 11.24
N GLY A 224 19.83 1.76 10.50
CA GLY A 224 21.25 1.68 10.15
C GLY A 224 22.15 1.14 11.26
N SER A 225 23.45 1.45 11.18
CA SER A 225 24.49 0.83 12.01
C SER A 225 24.90 1.64 13.24
N ASN A 226 24.51 2.91 13.35
CA ASN A 226 24.89 3.76 14.48
C ASN A 226 23.73 3.94 15.47
N MET A 227 24.05 3.98 16.77
CA MET A 227 23.05 4.00 17.85
C MET A 227 22.14 5.24 17.80
N MET A 228 22.64 6.36 17.30
CA MET A 228 21.87 7.60 17.21
C MET A 228 20.78 7.48 16.15
N GLU A 229 21.12 6.99 14.95
CA GLU A 229 20.15 6.72 13.88
C GLU A 229 19.20 5.59 14.27
N GLN A 230 19.65 4.54 14.95
CA GLN A 230 18.74 3.50 15.45
C GLN A 230 17.69 4.09 16.40
N TRP A 231 18.08 5.01 17.28
CA TRP A 231 17.14 5.68 18.18
C TRP A 231 16.14 6.58 17.43
N SER A 232 16.61 7.39 16.48
CA SER A 232 15.79 8.43 15.83
C SER A 232 15.14 7.99 14.52
N ALA A 233 15.60 6.93 13.88
CA ALA A 233 15.25 6.58 12.50
C ALA A 233 14.84 5.12 12.33
N SER A 234 14.91 4.30 13.39
CA SER A 234 14.32 2.95 13.39
C SER A 234 12.80 3.01 13.27
N HIS A 235 12.27 2.08 12.48
CA HIS A 235 10.84 1.93 12.19
C HIS A 235 10.21 0.83 13.04
N SER A 236 11.02 -0.02 13.69
CA SER A 236 10.50 -1.07 14.56
C SER A 236 9.83 -0.47 15.80
N GLY A 237 8.62 -0.91 16.09
CA GLY A 237 7.76 -0.38 17.13
C GLY A 237 7.13 0.98 16.81
N MET A 238 7.33 1.54 15.61
CA MET A 238 6.73 2.83 15.25
C MET A 238 5.29 2.65 14.75
N PRO A 239 4.34 3.49 15.19
CA PRO A 239 3.02 3.55 14.60
C PRO A 239 3.10 4.16 13.19
N PHE A 240 2.08 3.92 12.38
CA PHE A 240 1.97 4.56 11.08
C PHE A 240 1.54 6.02 11.24
N SER A 241 2.05 6.91 10.39
CA SER A 241 1.69 8.33 10.37
C SER A 241 1.37 8.78 8.96
N THR A 242 0.38 9.67 8.83
CA THR A 242 0.00 10.36 7.58
C THR A 242 -0.07 11.86 7.83
N ARG A 243 -0.22 12.65 6.76
CA ARG A 243 -0.22 14.13 6.86
C ARG A 243 -1.35 14.69 7.72
N ASP A 244 -2.43 13.93 7.89
CA ASP A 244 -3.64 14.25 8.65
C ASP A 244 -3.71 13.50 9.99
N GLN A 245 -2.83 12.52 10.24
CA GLN A 245 -2.77 11.78 11.50
C GLN A 245 -1.32 11.53 11.93
N ASP A 246 -0.84 12.40 12.82
CA ASP A 246 0.51 12.34 13.37
C ASP A 246 0.60 11.35 14.53
N ASN A 247 1.43 10.32 14.38
CA ASN A 247 1.76 9.37 15.44
C ASN A 247 3.29 9.23 15.59
N ASP A 248 4.08 10.12 14.98
CA ASP A 248 5.54 9.99 14.98
C ASP A 248 6.18 10.53 16.27
N ARG A 249 7.51 10.46 16.38
CA ARG A 249 8.26 10.90 17.58
C ARG A 249 8.85 12.29 17.43
N TYR A 250 8.52 13.01 16.36
CA TYR A 250 9.07 14.33 16.07
C TYR A 250 8.20 15.43 16.67
N LEU A 251 8.41 15.73 17.95
CA LEU A 251 7.64 16.73 18.71
C LEU A 251 7.60 18.15 18.11
N GLN A 252 8.52 18.50 17.22
CA GLN A 252 8.62 19.85 16.63
C GLN A 252 7.87 19.99 15.30
N GLY A 253 7.32 18.92 14.74
CA GLY A 253 6.68 18.94 13.44
C GLY A 253 5.93 17.64 13.16
N ASN A 254 5.77 17.32 11.88
CA ASN A 254 5.12 16.11 11.43
C ASN A 254 5.93 15.51 10.28
N CYS A 255 6.49 14.33 10.50
CA CYS A 255 7.36 13.68 9.53
C CYS A 255 6.63 13.34 8.23
N ALA A 256 5.36 12.93 8.29
CA ALA A 256 4.58 12.63 7.09
C ALA A 256 4.35 13.87 6.21
N VAL A 257 4.14 15.04 6.83
CA VAL A 257 4.01 16.33 6.12
C VAL A 257 5.31 16.74 5.45
N GLU A 258 6.46 16.58 6.11
CA GLU A 258 7.79 16.91 5.56
C GLU A 258 8.19 15.92 4.45
N ASN A 259 7.94 14.63 4.68
CA ASN A 259 8.40 13.52 3.85
C ASN A 259 7.42 13.06 2.76
N LYS A 260 6.25 13.71 2.66
CA LYS A 260 5.29 13.60 1.56
C LYS A 260 4.82 12.15 1.29
N GLY A 261 4.54 11.42 2.36
CA GLY A 261 4.02 10.06 2.28
C GLY A 261 3.52 9.60 3.64
N GLY A 262 2.75 8.52 3.67
CA GLY A 262 2.42 7.79 4.89
C GLY A 262 3.42 6.68 5.15
N TRP A 263 3.93 6.58 6.37
CA TRP A 263 4.95 5.61 6.74
C TRP A 263 5.02 5.39 8.27
N TRP A 264 5.78 4.38 8.69
CA TRP A 264 6.14 4.16 10.10
C TRP A 264 7.25 5.12 10.54
N TYR A 265 6.95 6.41 10.58
CA TYR A 265 7.92 7.45 10.92
C TYR A 265 8.30 7.44 12.40
N ASN A 266 9.56 7.78 12.65
CA ASN A 266 10.14 8.06 13.96
C ASN A 266 10.53 9.55 14.05
N ARG A 267 11.80 9.91 13.83
CA ARG A 267 12.33 11.28 13.81
C ARG A 267 13.47 11.46 12.77
N CYS A 268 13.23 11.38 11.46
CA CYS A 268 11.98 10.93 10.84
C CYS A 268 12.10 9.51 10.30
N HIS A 269 13.14 9.20 9.52
CA HIS A 269 13.30 7.88 8.91
C HIS A 269 14.74 7.64 8.46
N ALA A 270 15.08 6.36 8.29
CA ALA A 270 16.25 5.90 7.54
C ALA A 270 15.84 5.28 6.19
N ALA A 271 14.55 5.06 5.97
CA ALA A 271 13.98 4.57 4.73
C ALA A 271 12.60 5.21 4.54
N ASN A 272 12.30 5.67 3.33
CA ASN A 272 10.98 6.21 3.00
C ASN A 272 10.58 5.72 1.61
N LEU A 273 9.99 4.53 1.56
CA LEU A 273 9.61 3.90 0.29
C LEU A 273 8.31 4.47 -0.29
N ASN A 274 7.58 5.23 0.52
CA ASN A 274 6.34 5.92 0.16
C ASN A 274 6.56 7.41 -0.17
N GLY A 275 7.81 7.89 -0.15
CA GLY A 275 8.13 9.28 -0.45
C GLY A 275 7.84 9.69 -1.90
N LYS A 276 8.14 10.95 -2.17
CA LYS A 276 7.99 11.57 -3.49
C LYS A 276 8.92 10.90 -4.50
N PHE A 277 8.37 10.60 -5.67
CA PHE A 277 9.11 9.93 -6.73
C PHE A 277 9.97 10.92 -7.52
N TYR A 278 11.27 11.01 -7.21
CA TYR A 278 12.22 11.82 -7.99
C TYR A 278 12.84 10.99 -9.11
N ARG A 279 12.75 11.50 -10.35
CA ARG A 279 13.35 10.85 -11.52
C ARG A 279 14.86 11.14 -11.58
N GLY A 280 15.64 10.14 -12.00
CA GLY A 280 17.09 10.29 -12.20
C GLY A 280 17.97 10.05 -10.96
N GLY A 281 17.38 9.64 -9.83
CA GLY A 281 18.13 9.23 -8.65
C GLY A 281 18.42 10.38 -7.72
N LYS A 282 19.54 11.06 -7.93
CA LYS A 282 19.95 12.19 -7.07
C LYS A 282 18.93 13.32 -7.15
N TYR A 283 18.57 13.87 -6.00
CA TYR A 283 17.62 14.98 -5.94
C TYR A 283 18.04 16.02 -4.89
N THR A 284 17.51 17.23 -5.04
CA THR A 284 17.65 18.32 -4.07
C THR A 284 16.26 18.84 -3.73
N ALA A 285 15.97 18.93 -2.45
CA ALA A 285 14.70 19.37 -1.92
C ALA A 285 14.89 19.96 -0.52
N LYS A 286 13.85 20.58 0.04
CA LYS A 286 13.87 21.13 1.40
C LYS A 286 14.09 20.05 2.46
N HIS A 287 13.51 18.87 2.24
CA HIS A 287 13.60 17.68 3.10
C HIS A 287 14.00 16.48 2.25
N ASP A 288 14.53 15.43 2.87
CA ASP A 288 14.92 14.14 2.29
C ASP A 288 13.71 13.23 2.02
N ASN A 289 12.75 13.77 1.28
CA ASN A 289 11.41 13.21 1.07
C ASN A 289 11.28 12.31 -0.16
N GLY A 290 12.38 11.79 -0.69
CA GLY A 290 12.40 10.90 -1.85
C GLY A 290 12.00 9.45 -1.53
N VAL A 291 12.00 8.58 -2.54
CA VAL A 291 11.90 7.13 -2.35
C VAL A 291 13.26 6.57 -1.92
N VAL A 292 13.57 6.55 -0.62
CA VAL A 292 14.95 6.38 -0.14
C VAL A 292 15.18 5.09 0.67
N TRP A 293 16.41 4.59 0.58
CA TRP A 293 16.94 3.52 1.43
C TRP A 293 18.39 3.88 1.81
N SER A 294 18.56 4.47 3.00
CA SER A 294 19.79 5.15 3.41
C SER A 294 21.03 4.26 3.35
N THR A 295 20.93 3.02 3.84
CA THR A 295 22.06 2.08 3.91
C THR A 295 22.54 1.57 2.55
N TRP A 296 21.83 1.88 1.45
CA TRP A 296 22.25 1.49 0.10
C TRP A 296 22.66 2.68 -0.78
N ARG A 297 21.83 3.72 -0.88
CA ARG A 297 22.08 4.88 -1.77
C ARG A 297 22.13 6.23 -1.06
N GLY A 298 21.95 6.24 0.26
CA GLY A 298 21.81 7.46 1.04
C GLY A 298 20.43 8.10 0.91
N ILE A 299 20.20 9.12 1.73
CA ILE A 299 18.91 9.83 1.85
C ILE A 299 18.62 10.81 0.70
N TRP A 300 19.65 11.22 -0.07
CA TRP A 300 19.50 12.16 -1.21
C TRP A 300 19.47 11.45 -2.58
N TYR A 301 19.11 10.17 -2.59
CA TYR A 301 18.93 9.37 -3.81
C TYR A 301 17.58 8.66 -3.80
N SER A 302 16.69 9.03 -4.72
CA SER A 302 15.39 8.40 -4.90
C SER A 302 15.50 7.18 -5.82
N LEU A 303 15.06 6.03 -5.35
CA LEU A 303 15.07 4.77 -6.08
C LEU A 303 14.12 4.80 -7.28
N ARG A 304 14.43 3.96 -8.28
CA ARG A 304 13.66 3.84 -9.52
C ARG A 304 12.53 2.83 -9.37
N HIS A 305 12.80 1.69 -8.72
CA HIS A 305 11.81 0.67 -8.42
C HIS A 305 11.92 0.21 -6.99
N VAL A 306 10.75 0.00 -6.38
CA VAL A 306 10.60 -0.59 -5.06
C VAL A 306 9.41 -1.54 -5.09
N SER A 307 9.54 -2.70 -4.45
CA SER A 307 8.43 -3.62 -4.22
C SER A 307 8.53 -4.20 -2.81
N LEU A 308 7.48 -4.06 -2.01
CA LEU A 308 7.35 -4.76 -0.72
C LEU A 308 6.43 -5.96 -0.94
N LYS A 309 6.89 -7.13 -0.53
CA LYS A 309 6.14 -8.37 -0.72
C LYS A 309 6.29 -9.31 0.48
N VAL A 310 5.20 -9.97 0.84
CA VAL A 310 5.10 -10.82 2.03
C VAL A 310 4.81 -12.26 1.65
N ARG A 311 5.30 -13.19 2.47
CA ARG A 311 5.11 -14.64 2.29
C ARG A 311 5.19 -15.34 3.66
N PRO A 312 4.50 -16.48 3.87
CA PRO A 312 4.73 -17.29 5.07
C PRO A 312 6.18 -17.77 5.19
N THR A 313 6.69 -17.88 6.42
CA THR A 313 8.04 -18.39 6.69
C THR A 313 8.17 -19.87 6.36
N THR A 314 7.14 -20.67 6.66
CA THR A 314 7.09 -22.12 6.39
C THR A 314 6.74 -22.46 4.94
N PHE A 315 6.94 -21.54 4.00
CA PHE A 315 6.75 -21.81 2.60
C PHE A 315 7.84 -22.78 2.13
N MET A 316 7.47 -24.03 1.89
CA MET A 316 8.38 -25.05 1.36
C MET A 316 8.59 -24.80 -0.13
N ASP A 317 9.67 -24.08 -0.46
CA ASP A 317 10.29 -24.22 -1.77
C ASP A 317 10.81 -25.67 -1.86
N SER A 318 9.99 -26.60 -2.36
CA SER A 318 10.33 -28.02 -2.52
C SER A 318 11.37 -28.26 -3.64
N LEU A 319 12.32 -27.34 -3.80
CA LEU A 319 13.42 -27.39 -4.75
C LEU A 319 14.73 -27.02 -4.05
N GLY A 320 15.23 -27.96 -3.25
CA GLY A 320 16.65 -28.31 -3.20
C GLY A 320 17.58 -27.42 -2.36
N SER A 321 17.61 -27.64 -1.04
CA SER A 321 18.87 -27.57 -0.28
C SER A 321 19.25 -28.98 0.17
N GLY A 322 19.71 -29.75 -0.80
CA GLY A 322 20.30 -31.08 -0.64
C GLY A 322 21.64 -31.09 -1.33
N SER A 323 22.59 -30.29 -0.84
CA SER A 323 24.01 -30.45 -1.14
C SER A 323 24.73 -30.42 0.20
N GLY A 324 24.84 -31.61 0.81
CA GLY A 324 25.86 -31.86 1.81
C GLY A 324 27.24 -31.68 1.20
N PRO A 325 28.27 -31.39 2.01
CA PRO A 325 29.63 -31.32 1.53
C PRO A 325 30.12 -32.75 1.23
N ASP A 326 30.33 -33.05 -0.05
CA ASP A 326 31.19 -34.16 -0.46
C ASP A 326 32.62 -33.64 -0.64
N SER A 327 33.53 -34.35 0.05
CA SER A 327 35.01 -34.28 0.08
C SER A 327 35.68 -33.07 0.75
#